data_AF-A0A8H7VEQ4-F1
#
_entry.id   AF-A0A8H7VEQ4-F1
#
_cell.length_a   1.000
_cell.length_b   1.000
_cell.length_c   1.000
_cell.angle_alpha   90.00
_cell.angle_beta   90.00
_cell.angle_gamma   90.00
#
_symmetry.space_group_name_H-M   'P 1'
#
loop_
_entity.id
_entity.type
_entity.pdbx_description
1 polymer ?
#
loop_
_entity_poly.entity_id
_entity_poly.type
_entity_poly.pdbx_seq_one_letter_code
_entity_poly.pdbx_strand_id
1 'polypeptide(L)'
;MSSSSTINNRNQSYLEKMVKEAMEKHLGNLSLNTKNLYKLRQAHWEVWCAKQEFEDGNTVSEAKLVAFLREVSRTGNIKNKRSKLPDGKAKRLGKESLAGYAKAVGALQTVQAAVLGNKNPPARGTLVKNLLSDYDRENAIRRRIEYEDRGTNTINDGYTLDELRLISRYQFNRNTPHHLRNRLDFLLGHAILGRGETKRMMQLPDLFSTELADEGPSKCISLVITMNKGKTNQHGRLEYGLDHTKPITYNTQRDGYMEALNAVGVNLSKITHINRGSTLRAIADQDVPDNEQRRIGRWGSDRMVGCYLTSLLKQAMHALAGFYSQKASAFWLPRSAVDPP
;
A
#
# COMPACT_ATOMS: atom_id res chain seq x y z
N MET A 1 5.71 49.38 -29.16
CA MET A 1 4.78 48.60 -28.31
C MET A 1 4.63 47.12 -28.72
N SER A 2 4.87 46.72 -29.98
CA SER A 2 4.67 45.32 -30.44
C SER A 2 5.75 44.29 -30.06
N SER A 3 6.92 44.71 -29.57
CA SER A 3 8.02 43.78 -29.23
C SER A 3 7.79 43.08 -27.88
N SER A 4 7.24 43.80 -26.89
CA SER A 4 6.95 43.26 -25.55
C SER A 4 5.83 42.21 -25.57
N SER A 5 4.79 42.35 -26.41
CA SER A 5 3.72 41.35 -26.52
C SER A 5 4.22 40.05 -27.16
N THR A 6 5.12 40.15 -28.14
CA THR A 6 5.74 39.00 -28.81
C THR A 6 6.65 38.20 -27.86
N ILE A 7 7.43 38.91 -27.03
CA ILE A 7 8.26 38.28 -25.98
C ILE A 7 7.38 37.60 -24.92
N ASN A 8 6.29 38.24 -24.51
CA ASN A 8 5.35 37.66 -23.56
C ASN A 8 4.70 36.38 -24.10
N ASN A 9 4.26 36.39 -25.36
CA ASN A 9 3.68 35.22 -26.01
C ASN A 9 4.68 34.06 -26.15
N ARG A 10 5.95 34.36 -26.47
CA ARG A 10 7.02 33.35 -26.55
C ARG A 10 7.31 32.73 -25.18
N ASN A 11 7.38 33.54 -24.14
CA ASN A 11 7.58 33.06 -22.77
C ASN A 11 6.39 32.22 -22.28
N GLN A 12 5.16 32.65 -22.58
CA GLN A 12 3.93 31.90 -22.28
C GLN A 12 3.95 30.51 -22.94
N SER A 13 4.27 30.46 -24.24
CA SER A 13 4.35 29.19 -24.99
C SER A 13 5.46 28.27 -24.48
N TYR A 14 6.61 28.82 -24.08
CA TYR A 14 7.67 28.05 -23.43
C TYR A 14 7.22 27.45 -22.09
N LEU A 15 6.55 28.23 -21.24
CA LEU A 15 6.01 27.75 -19.96
C LEU A 15 4.96 26.65 -20.16
N GLU A 16 4.04 26.82 -21.12
CA GLU A 16 3.05 25.80 -21.48
C GLU A 16 3.71 24.48 -21.91
N LYS A 17 4.76 24.57 -22.74
CA LYS A 17 5.54 23.40 -23.17
C LYS A 17 6.21 22.70 -21.98
N MET A 18 6.87 23.44 -21.10
CA MET A 18 7.55 22.89 -19.92
C MET A 18 6.56 22.21 -18.95
N VAL A 19 5.38 22.80 -18.76
CA VAL A 19 4.30 22.21 -17.95
C VAL A 19 3.83 20.90 -18.58
N LYS A 20 3.61 20.88 -19.90
CA LYS A 20 3.19 19.67 -20.62
C LYS A 20 4.21 18.54 -20.50
N GLU A 21 5.50 18.81 -20.70
CA GLU A 21 6.57 17.82 -20.57
C GLU A 21 6.71 17.27 -19.14
N ALA A 22 6.63 18.14 -18.13
CA ALA A 22 6.66 17.73 -16.73
C ALA A 22 5.46 16.85 -16.35
N MET A 23 4.29 17.14 -16.92
CA MET A 23 3.08 16.35 -16.72
C MET A 23 3.15 14.98 -17.39
N GLU A 24 3.57 14.91 -18.65
CA GLU A 24 3.75 13.64 -19.36
C GLU A 24 4.74 12.74 -18.63
N LYS A 25 5.83 13.30 -18.09
CA LYS A 25 6.80 12.59 -17.24
C LYS A 25 6.16 12.11 -15.94
N HIS A 26 5.37 12.94 -15.25
CA HIS A 26 4.68 12.53 -14.02
C HIS A 26 3.63 11.43 -14.27
N LEU A 27 2.81 11.55 -15.31
CA LEU A 27 1.87 10.51 -15.74
C LEU A 27 2.62 9.23 -16.14
N GLY A 28 3.77 9.35 -16.82
CA GLY A 28 4.68 8.27 -17.18
C GLY A 28 5.24 7.52 -15.96
N ASN A 29 5.49 8.22 -14.85
CA ASN A 29 6.03 7.66 -13.61
C ASN A 29 4.99 6.98 -12.71
N LEU A 30 3.69 7.11 -13.01
CA LEU A 30 2.66 6.42 -12.24
C LEU A 30 2.78 4.89 -12.39
N SER A 31 2.56 4.16 -11.31
CA SER A 31 2.51 2.69 -11.36
C SER A 31 1.40 2.22 -12.31
N LEU A 32 1.62 1.09 -12.98
CA LEU A 32 0.67 0.56 -13.97
C LEU A 32 -0.75 0.40 -13.41
N ASN A 33 -0.86 -0.09 -12.17
CA ASN A 33 -2.15 -0.21 -11.48
C ASN A 33 -2.84 1.15 -11.27
N THR A 34 -2.07 2.20 -10.94
CA THR A 34 -2.63 3.55 -10.77
C THR A 34 -3.08 4.12 -12.11
N LYS A 35 -2.30 3.92 -13.19
CA LYS A 35 -2.69 4.32 -14.55
C LYS A 35 -3.99 3.66 -14.98
N ASN A 36 -4.07 2.34 -14.84
CA ASN A 36 -5.27 1.58 -15.22
C ASN A 36 -6.50 2.00 -14.40
N LEU A 37 -6.34 2.22 -13.09
CA LEU A 37 -7.41 2.69 -12.23
C LEU A 37 -7.86 4.12 -12.59
N TYR A 38 -6.92 5.00 -12.96
CA TYR A 38 -7.24 6.35 -13.40
C TYR A 38 -8.01 6.32 -14.71
N LYS A 39 -7.53 5.56 -15.71
CA LYS A 39 -8.22 5.36 -17.00
C LYS A 39 -9.65 4.87 -16.79
N LEU A 40 -9.85 3.86 -15.96
CA LEU A 40 -11.18 3.33 -15.66
C LEU A 40 -12.12 4.40 -15.05
N ARG A 41 -11.60 5.20 -14.12
CA ARG A 41 -12.38 6.26 -13.45
C ARG A 41 -12.66 7.45 -14.35
N GLN A 42 -11.72 7.80 -15.22
CA GLN A 42 -11.86 8.87 -16.21
C GLN A 42 -12.86 8.45 -17.30
N ALA A 43 -12.82 7.20 -17.77
CA ALA A 43 -13.84 6.68 -18.68
C ALA A 43 -15.25 6.71 -18.07
N HIS A 44 -15.39 6.39 -16.78
CA HIS A 44 -16.68 6.51 -16.08
C HIS A 44 -17.16 7.97 -16.02
N TRP A 45 -16.25 8.91 -15.81
CA TRP A 45 -16.54 10.35 -15.87
C TRP A 45 -17.03 10.77 -17.25
N GLU A 46 -16.35 10.36 -18.31
CA GLU A 46 -16.70 10.71 -19.69
C GLU A 46 -18.09 10.18 -20.07
N VAL A 47 -18.37 8.91 -19.76
CA VAL A 47 -19.70 8.30 -19.97
C VAL A 47 -20.77 9.04 -19.19
N TRP A 48 -20.47 9.43 -17.94
CA TRP A 48 -21.40 10.19 -17.13
C TRP A 48 -21.66 11.59 -17.72
N CYS A 49 -20.63 12.33 -18.13
CA CYS A 49 -20.79 13.63 -18.77
C CYS A 49 -21.59 13.54 -20.09
N ALA A 50 -21.35 12.51 -20.90
CA ALA A 50 -22.11 12.27 -22.12
C ALA A 50 -23.60 12.04 -21.84
N LYS A 51 -23.93 11.29 -20.78
CA LYS A 51 -25.31 11.05 -20.35
C LYS A 51 -26.02 12.32 -19.84
N GLN A 52 -25.28 13.24 -19.23
CA GLN A 52 -25.85 14.49 -18.70
C GLN A 52 -25.97 15.59 -19.77
N GLU A 53 -25.42 15.37 -20.97
CA GLU A 53 -25.54 16.28 -22.12
C GLU A 53 -25.10 17.74 -21.81
N PHE A 54 -24.03 17.90 -21.01
CA PHE A 54 -23.48 19.23 -20.72
C PHE A 54 -22.95 19.91 -22.00
N GLU A 55 -23.22 21.21 -22.16
CA GLU A 55 -22.78 22.00 -23.32
C GLU A 55 -21.24 22.01 -23.50
N ASP A 56 -20.50 22.11 -22.40
CA ASP A 56 -19.03 22.06 -22.35
C ASP A 56 -18.49 20.62 -22.27
N GLY A 57 -19.35 19.62 -22.49
CA GLY A 57 -19.02 18.20 -22.55
C GLY A 57 -18.35 17.67 -21.28
N ASN A 58 -17.20 17.00 -21.46
CA ASN A 58 -16.44 16.39 -20.37
C ASN A 58 -15.49 17.38 -19.66
N THR A 59 -15.58 18.68 -19.94
CA THR A 59 -14.76 19.71 -19.28
C THR A 59 -14.98 19.65 -17.78
N VAL A 60 -13.88 19.49 -17.03
CA VAL A 60 -13.93 19.29 -15.59
C VAL A 60 -14.15 20.62 -14.88
N SER A 61 -15.14 20.64 -13.99
CA SER A 61 -15.41 21.70 -13.02
C SER A 61 -15.67 21.09 -11.64
N GLU A 62 -15.52 21.88 -10.58
CA GLU A 62 -15.81 21.42 -9.22
C GLU A 62 -17.29 21.00 -9.06
N ALA A 63 -18.23 21.78 -9.63
CA ALA A 63 -19.66 21.49 -9.56
C ALA A 63 -20.01 20.13 -10.20
N LYS A 64 -19.49 19.87 -11.40
CA LYS A 64 -19.68 18.56 -12.06
C LYS A 64 -19.05 17.44 -11.22
N LEU A 65 -17.87 17.67 -10.63
CA LEU A 65 -17.23 16.66 -9.79
C LEU A 65 -18.04 16.33 -8.54
N VAL A 66 -18.64 17.31 -7.89
CA VAL A 66 -19.55 17.09 -6.74
C VAL A 66 -20.77 16.26 -7.15
N ALA A 67 -21.42 16.61 -8.27
CA ALA A 67 -22.58 15.88 -8.77
C ALA A 67 -22.24 14.43 -9.12
N PHE A 68 -21.14 14.23 -9.86
CA PHE A 68 -20.63 12.91 -10.22
C PHE A 68 -20.34 12.05 -8.99
N LEU A 69 -19.62 12.58 -7.99
CA LEU A 69 -19.29 11.81 -6.79
C LEU A 69 -20.52 11.36 -6.00
N ARG A 70 -21.59 12.17 -5.99
CA ARG A 70 -22.88 11.79 -5.39
C ARG A 70 -23.54 10.64 -6.16
N GLU A 71 -23.55 10.66 -7.48
CA GLU A 71 -24.11 9.59 -8.30
C GLU A 71 -23.30 8.30 -8.20
N VAL A 72 -21.97 8.40 -8.28
CA VAL A 72 -21.03 7.28 -8.13
C VAL A 72 -21.18 6.61 -6.76
N SER A 73 -21.37 7.41 -5.69
CA SER A 73 -21.62 6.86 -4.37
C SER A 73 -22.90 6.01 -4.31
N ARG A 74 -23.99 6.46 -4.94
CA ARG A 74 -25.30 5.78 -4.94
C ARG A 74 -25.31 4.52 -5.79
N THR A 75 -24.68 4.58 -6.96
CA THR A 75 -24.58 3.45 -7.90
C THR A 75 -23.71 2.32 -7.35
N GLY A 76 -22.73 2.63 -6.50
CA GLY A 76 -21.94 1.61 -5.80
C GLY A 76 -21.04 0.80 -6.74
N ASN A 77 -20.52 -0.32 -6.27
CA ASN A 77 -19.80 -1.28 -7.13
C ASN A 77 -20.66 -2.53 -7.39
N ILE A 78 -21.40 -2.53 -8.51
CA ILE A 78 -22.36 -3.59 -8.84
C ILE A 78 -21.65 -4.92 -9.20
N LYS A 79 -20.41 -4.84 -9.71
CA LYS A 79 -19.68 -6.00 -10.25
C LYS A 79 -19.08 -6.91 -9.17
N ASN A 80 -18.91 -6.44 -7.94
CA ASN A 80 -18.32 -7.25 -6.88
C ASN A 80 -19.43 -7.89 -6.01
N LYS A 81 -19.52 -9.23 -6.01
CA LYS A 81 -20.55 -9.96 -5.24
C LYS A 81 -20.50 -9.64 -3.73
N ARG A 82 -19.32 -9.32 -3.19
CA ARG A 82 -19.13 -8.94 -1.78
C ARG A 82 -19.61 -7.52 -1.44
N SER A 83 -19.93 -6.71 -2.45
CA SER A 83 -20.49 -5.36 -2.27
C SER A 83 -21.99 -5.31 -2.58
N LYS A 84 -22.68 -6.44 -2.63
CA LYS A 84 -24.14 -6.46 -2.66
C LYS A 84 -24.68 -6.51 -1.23
N LEU A 85 -25.67 -5.68 -0.96
CA LEU A 85 -26.51 -5.77 0.23
C LEU A 85 -27.40 -7.03 0.13
N PRO A 86 -27.98 -7.50 1.24
CA PRO A 86 -28.91 -8.64 1.25
C PRO A 86 -30.09 -8.48 0.27
N ASP A 87 -30.47 -7.22 -0.02
CA ASP A 87 -31.52 -6.85 -0.98
C ASP A 87 -31.05 -6.86 -2.46
N GLY A 88 -29.81 -7.27 -2.72
CA GLY A 88 -29.20 -7.32 -4.06
C GLY A 88 -28.71 -5.97 -4.60
N LYS A 89 -28.95 -4.84 -3.90
CA LYS A 89 -28.45 -3.52 -4.30
C LYS A 89 -26.96 -3.39 -4.01
N ALA A 90 -26.28 -2.56 -4.79
CA ALA A 90 -24.88 -2.27 -4.54
C ALA A 90 -24.73 -1.43 -3.27
N LYS A 91 -23.82 -1.84 -2.39
CA LYS A 91 -23.36 -1.05 -1.24
C LYS A 91 -22.75 0.25 -1.75
N ARG A 92 -23.12 1.36 -1.09
CA ARG A 92 -22.57 2.69 -1.41
C ARG A 92 -21.04 2.67 -1.38
N LEU A 93 -20.40 3.38 -2.30
CA LEU A 93 -18.94 3.48 -2.32
C LEU A 93 -18.43 4.27 -1.12
N GLY A 94 -17.35 3.77 -0.51
CA GLY A 94 -16.68 4.43 0.62
C GLY A 94 -15.88 5.67 0.22
N LYS A 95 -15.54 6.48 1.21
CA LYS A 95 -14.82 7.76 1.06
C LYS A 95 -13.53 7.62 0.26
N GLU A 96 -12.74 6.58 0.49
CA GLU A 96 -11.46 6.35 -0.18
C GLU A 96 -11.62 6.10 -1.68
N SER A 97 -12.71 5.42 -2.06
CA SER A 97 -13.05 5.21 -3.46
C SER A 97 -13.46 6.52 -4.12
N LEU A 98 -14.31 7.31 -3.46
CA LEU A 98 -14.73 8.64 -3.94
C LEU A 98 -13.54 9.61 -4.05
N ALA A 99 -12.67 9.66 -3.04
CA ALA A 99 -11.43 10.43 -3.08
C ALA A 99 -10.52 9.97 -4.24
N GLY A 100 -10.53 8.67 -4.53
CA GLY A 100 -9.86 8.10 -5.68
C GLY A 100 -10.43 8.54 -7.03
N TYR A 101 -11.75 8.66 -7.17
CA TYR A 101 -12.40 9.27 -8.33
C TYR A 101 -12.03 10.75 -8.44
N ALA A 102 -12.14 11.51 -7.35
CA ALA A 102 -11.77 12.91 -7.31
C ALA A 102 -10.31 13.14 -7.75
N LYS A 103 -9.38 12.26 -7.34
CA LYS A 103 -7.97 12.34 -7.76
C LYS A 103 -7.78 12.05 -9.25
N ALA A 104 -8.48 11.05 -9.79
CA ALA A 104 -8.39 10.70 -11.21
C ALA A 104 -8.99 11.79 -12.12
N VAL A 105 -10.14 12.34 -11.75
CA VAL A 105 -10.79 13.45 -12.47
C VAL A 105 -10.00 14.77 -12.29
N GLY A 106 -9.43 15.01 -11.11
CA GLY A 106 -8.52 16.15 -10.91
C GLY A 106 -7.28 16.07 -11.81
N ALA A 107 -6.72 14.87 -12.02
CA ALA A 107 -5.63 14.68 -12.99
C ALA A 107 -6.07 14.92 -14.44
N LEU A 108 -7.32 14.57 -14.79
CA LEU A 108 -7.91 14.90 -16.09
C LEU A 108 -8.01 16.42 -16.28
N GLN A 109 -8.47 17.16 -15.26
CA GLN A 109 -8.53 18.62 -15.32
C GLN A 109 -7.15 19.23 -15.60
N THR A 110 -6.10 18.73 -14.97
CA THR A 110 -4.75 19.26 -15.20
C THR A 110 -4.36 19.12 -16.69
N VAL A 111 -4.72 18.00 -17.32
CA VAL A 111 -4.48 17.78 -18.77
C VAL A 111 -5.36 18.72 -19.60
N GLN A 112 -6.63 18.89 -19.24
CA GLN A 112 -7.55 19.80 -19.95
C GLN A 112 -7.12 21.27 -19.83
N ALA A 113 -6.57 21.68 -18.68
CA ALA A 113 -6.06 23.03 -18.49
C ALA A 113 -4.85 23.30 -19.39
N ALA A 114 -3.97 22.31 -19.54
CA ALA A 114 -2.76 22.42 -20.36
C ALA A 114 -3.00 22.30 -21.88
N VAL A 115 -3.96 21.47 -22.30
CA VAL A 115 -4.14 21.10 -23.73
C VAL A 115 -5.41 21.69 -24.33
N LEU A 116 -6.48 21.80 -23.54
CA LEU A 116 -7.82 22.20 -24.01
C LEU A 116 -8.23 23.59 -23.48
N GLY A 117 -7.34 24.29 -22.77
CA GLY A 117 -7.59 25.62 -22.23
C GLY A 117 -8.70 25.68 -21.17
N ASN A 118 -8.90 24.60 -20.39
CA ASN A 118 -9.87 24.62 -19.28
C ASN A 118 -9.50 25.69 -18.23
N LYS A 119 -10.32 26.73 -18.11
CA LYS A 119 -10.14 27.87 -17.19
C LYS A 119 -10.82 27.69 -15.82
N ASN A 120 -11.45 26.54 -15.56
CA ASN A 120 -12.17 26.32 -14.32
C ASN A 120 -11.20 26.27 -13.11
N PRO A 121 -11.64 26.76 -11.93
CA PRO A 121 -10.89 26.58 -10.69
C PRO A 121 -10.59 25.10 -10.39
N PRO A 122 -9.61 24.79 -9.53
CA PRO A 122 -9.26 23.42 -9.19
C PRO A 122 -10.47 22.60 -8.75
N ALA A 123 -10.75 21.50 -9.44
CA ALA A 123 -11.95 20.69 -9.26
C ALA A 123 -12.02 20.04 -7.88
N ARG A 124 -10.86 19.82 -7.22
CA ARG A 124 -10.77 19.31 -5.85
C ARG A 124 -10.74 20.46 -4.82
N GLY A 125 -11.64 21.43 -5.00
CA GLY A 125 -11.80 22.58 -4.14
C GLY A 125 -12.49 22.25 -2.81
N THR A 126 -13.07 23.28 -2.18
CA THR A 126 -13.68 23.20 -0.85
C THR A 126 -14.94 22.32 -0.84
N LEU A 127 -15.75 22.34 -1.91
CA LEU A 127 -17.00 21.58 -1.97
C LEU A 127 -16.72 20.07 -2.01
N VAL A 128 -15.72 19.65 -2.79
CA VAL A 128 -15.31 18.24 -2.84
C VAL A 128 -14.74 17.79 -1.49
N LYS A 129 -13.96 18.65 -0.81
CA LYS A 129 -13.45 18.34 0.54
C LYS A 129 -14.59 18.17 1.54
N ASN A 130 -15.54 19.10 1.56
CA ASN A 130 -16.70 19.05 2.46
C ASN A 130 -17.56 17.80 2.19
N LEU A 131 -17.82 17.49 0.91
CA LEU A 131 -18.56 16.30 0.52
C LEU A 131 -17.88 15.02 1.05
N LEU A 132 -16.55 14.90 0.89
CA LEU A 132 -15.82 13.73 1.38
C LEU A 132 -15.84 13.63 2.91
N SER A 133 -15.85 14.76 3.62
CA SER A 133 -16.01 14.79 5.09
C SER A 133 -17.42 14.39 5.53
N ASP A 134 -18.45 14.81 4.79
CA ASP A 134 -19.83 14.39 5.06
C ASP A 134 -20.00 12.88 4.89
N TYR A 135 -19.36 12.29 3.87
CA TYR A 135 -19.34 10.83 3.71
C TYR A 135 -18.71 10.11 4.91
N ASP A 136 -17.67 10.65 5.53
CA ASP A 136 -17.09 10.06 6.75
C ASP A 136 -18.06 10.12 7.92
N ARG A 137 -18.72 11.27 8.10
CA ARG A 137 -19.72 11.46 9.15
C ARG A 137 -20.90 10.51 8.97
N GLU A 138 -21.44 10.40 7.75
CA GLU A 138 -22.51 9.44 7.40
C GLU A 138 -22.07 8.00 7.67
N ASN A 139 -20.84 7.63 7.27
CA ASN A 139 -20.30 6.29 7.49
C ASN A 139 -20.13 5.99 8.98
N ALA A 140 -19.70 6.95 9.80
CA ALA A 140 -19.55 6.78 11.24
C ALA A 140 -20.91 6.61 11.94
N ILE A 141 -21.92 7.39 11.54
CA ILE A 141 -23.30 7.26 12.03
C ILE A 141 -23.86 5.88 11.66
N ARG A 142 -23.70 5.48 10.39
CA ARG A 142 -24.17 4.18 9.90
C ARG A 142 -23.52 3.01 10.65
N ARG A 143 -22.19 3.03 10.84
CA ARG A 143 -21.47 2.03 11.66
C ARG A 143 -22.03 1.93 13.08
N ARG A 144 -22.46 3.04 13.66
CA ARG A 144 -23.07 3.07 15.00
C ARG A 144 -24.47 2.47 14.99
N ILE A 145 -25.29 2.76 14.00
CA ILE A 145 -26.66 2.24 13.86
C ILE A 145 -26.65 0.75 13.51
N GLU A 146 -25.75 0.32 12.64
CA GLU A 146 -25.60 -1.08 12.19
C GLU A 146 -24.93 -1.97 13.25
N TYR A 147 -24.56 -1.42 14.42
CA TYR A 147 -23.78 -2.11 15.45
C TYR A 147 -22.55 -2.83 14.87
N GLU A 148 -21.91 -2.23 13.84
CA GLU A 148 -20.71 -2.80 13.22
C GLU A 148 -19.65 -2.95 14.31
N ASP A 149 -19.10 -4.16 14.45
CA ASP A 149 -18.09 -4.44 15.47
C ASP A 149 -16.89 -3.52 15.28
N ARG A 150 -16.68 -2.67 16.30
CA ARG A 150 -15.61 -1.67 16.31
C ARG A 150 -14.26 -2.27 16.67
N GLY A 151 -14.23 -3.51 17.17
CA GLY A 151 -13.01 -4.29 17.39
C GLY A 151 -12.36 -4.74 16.08
N THR A 152 -13.18 -4.99 15.05
CA THR A 152 -12.72 -5.36 13.71
C THR A 152 -11.90 -4.21 13.08
N ASN A 153 -10.69 -4.50 12.58
CA ASN A 153 -9.68 -3.53 12.11
C ASN A 153 -8.97 -2.69 13.19
N THR A 154 -9.03 -3.06 14.47
CA THR A 154 -8.37 -2.31 15.55
C THR A 154 -7.27 -3.14 16.24
N ILE A 155 -7.18 -3.10 17.57
CA ILE A 155 -6.19 -3.86 18.35
C ILE A 155 -6.29 -5.37 18.08
N ASN A 156 -7.48 -5.87 17.76
CA ASN A 156 -7.76 -7.28 17.49
C ASN A 156 -7.41 -7.73 16.05
N ASP A 157 -7.01 -6.81 15.16
CA ASP A 157 -6.66 -7.15 13.76
C ASP A 157 -5.16 -7.46 13.67
N GLY A 158 -4.80 -8.74 13.78
CA GLY A 158 -3.42 -9.23 13.64
C GLY A 158 -3.18 -10.59 14.29
N TYR A 159 -1.91 -10.91 14.50
CA TYR A 159 -1.49 -12.05 15.31
C TYR A 159 -0.59 -11.59 16.47
N THR A 160 -0.64 -12.35 17.56
CA THR A 160 0.30 -12.33 18.68
C THR A 160 1.57 -13.13 18.35
N LEU A 161 2.64 -12.99 19.14
CA LEU A 161 3.85 -13.79 18.95
C LEU A 161 3.61 -15.30 19.12
N ASP A 162 2.64 -15.71 19.93
CA ASP A 162 2.28 -17.12 20.08
C ASP A 162 1.51 -17.62 18.85
N GLU A 163 0.57 -16.84 18.32
CA GLU A 163 -0.09 -17.16 17.05
C GLU A 163 0.91 -17.19 15.89
N LEU A 164 1.92 -16.31 15.85
CA LEU A 164 3.01 -16.37 14.87
C LEU A 164 3.74 -17.72 14.93
N ARG A 165 4.03 -18.24 16.13
CA ARG A 165 4.66 -19.55 16.33
C ARG A 165 3.74 -20.67 15.83
N LEU A 166 2.45 -20.61 16.13
CA LEU A 166 1.46 -21.59 15.66
C LEU A 166 1.32 -21.57 14.13
N ILE A 167 1.25 -20.40 13.51
CA ILE A 167 1.20 -20.23 12.05
C ILE A 167 2.46 -20.83 11.40
N SER A 168 3.63 -20.52 11.97
CA SER A 168 4.92 -21.05 11.50
C SER A 168 4.99 -22.58 11.62
N ARG A 169 4.50 -23.13 12.73
CA ARG A 169 4.49 -24.57 13.01
C ARG A 169 3.48 -25.31 12.12
N TYR A 170 2.31 -24.74 11.89
CA TYR A 170 1.31 -25.28 10.95
C TYR A 170 1.94 -25.48 9.57
N GLN A 171 2.59 -24.45 9.03
CA GLN A 171 3.23 -24.52 7.71
C GLN A 171 4.42 -25.51 7.70
N PHE A 172 5.21 -25.54 8.77
CA PHE A 172 6.35 -26.46 8.87
C PHE A 172 5.91 -27.93 8.90
N ASN A 173 4.91 -28.27 9.71
CA ASN A 173 4.42 -29.63 9.88
C ASN A 173 3.78 -30.22 8.62
N ARG A 174 3.29 -29.37 7.71
CA ARG A 174 2.78 -29.82 6.40
C ARG A 174 3.87 -30.40 5.51
N ASN A 175 5.12 -29.98 5.72
CA ASN A 175 6.32 -30.51 5.05
C ASN A 175 6.20 -30.63 3.52
N THR A 176 5.60 -29.64 2.86
CA THR A 176 5.60 -29.55 1.40
C THR A 176 6.32 -28.30 0.91
N PRO A 177 6.87 -28.28 -0.31
CA PRO A 177 7.59 -27.12 -0.85
C PRO A 177 6.78 -25.82 -0.79
N HIS A 178 5.48 -25.88 -1.06
CA HIS A 178 4.62 -24.69 -1.03
C HIS A 178 4.40 -24.17 0.39
N HIS A 179 4.31 -25.04 1.40
CA HIS A 179 4.17 -24.63 2.79
C HIS A 179 5.48 -24.07 3.34
N LEU A 180 6.63 -24.63 2.96
CA LEU A 180 7.93 -24.06 3.30
C LEU A 180 8.10 -22.66 2.69
N ARG A 181 7.71 -22.46 1.42
CA ARG A 181 7.67 -21.14 0.77
C ARG A 181 6.74 -20.17 1.51
N ASN A 182 5.53 -20.60 1.87
CA ASN A 182 4.56 -19.77 2.59
C ASN A 182 5.07 -19.40 3.98
N ARG A 183 5.69 -20.34 4.69
CA ARG A 183 6.34 -20.12 5.98
C ARG A 183 7.43 -19.06 5.87
N LEU A 184 8.33 -19.21 4.90
CA LEU A 184 9.38 -18.22 4.62
C LEU A 184 8.75 -16.84 4.36
N ASP A 185 7.76 -16.75 3.48
CA ASP A 185 7.11 -15.48 3.16
C ASP A 185 6.43 -14.82 4.38
N PHE A 186 5.83 -15.62 5.28
CA PHE A 186 5.21 -15.13 6.50
C PHE A 186 6.23 -14.61 7.51
N LEU A 187 7.26 -15.42 7.80
CA LEU A 187 8.35 -15.04 8.73
C LEU A 187 9.15 -13.85 8.22
N LEU A 188 9.45 -13.83 6.92
CA LEU A 188 10.09 -12.69 6.27
C LEU A 188 9.20 -11.44 6.38
N GLY A 189 7.89 -11.58 6.14
CA GLY A 189 6.93 -10.51 6.37
C GLY A 189 6.96 -9.95 7.78
N HIS A 190 7.09 -10.81 8.78
CA HIS A 190 7.23 -10.41 10.17
C HIS A 190 8.55 -9.67 10.40
N ALA A 191 9.68 -10.25 9.98
CA ALA A 191 11.02 -9.72 10.26
C ALA A 191 11.32 -8.37 9.61
N ILE A 192 10.80 -8.11 8.39
CA ILE A 192 11.08 -6.87 7.64
C ILE A 192 9.89 -5.94 7.49
N LEU A 193 8.77 -6.22 8.18
CA LEU A 193 7.49 -5.50 8.03
C LEU A 193 7.08 -5.40 6.54
N GLY A 194 7.38 -6.46 5.79
CA GLY A 194 7.29 -6.50 4.33
C GLY A 194 5.83 -6.53 3.86
N ARG A 195 5.49 -5.70 2.87
CA ARG A 195 4.20 -5.84 2.16
C ARG A 195 4.25 -7.09 1.28
N GLY A 196 3.11 -7.73 1.06
CA GLY A 196 3.03 -8.90 0.17
C GLY A 196 3.68 -8.67 -1.20
N GLU A 197 3.46 -7.51 -1.82
CA GLU A 197 4.10 -7.13 -3.10
C GLU A 197 5.63 -7.08 -3.01
N THR A 198 6.17 -6.43 -1.98
CA THR A 198 7.62 -6.32 -1.75
C THR A 198 8.27 -7.69 -1.65
N LYS A 199 7.62 -8.63 -0.93
CA LYS A 199 8.17 -9.97 -0.74
C LYS A 199 8.13 -10.81 -2.00
N ARG A 200 7.04 -10.71 -2.78
CA ARG A 200 6.92 -11.44 -4.05
C ARG A 200 7.95 -10.97 -5.06
N MET A 201 8.26 -9.68 -5.10
CA MET A 201 9.19 -9.10 -6.09
C MET A 201 10.66 -9.16 -5.67
N MET A 202 10.96 -9.69 -4.47
CA MET A 202 12.32 -9.79 -3.96
C MET A 202 13.11 -10.82 -4.75
N GLN A 203 14.35 -10.50 -5.10
CA GLN A 203 15.27 -11.38 -5.81
C GLN A 203 16.42 -11.79 -4.91
N LEU A 204 17.02 -12.96 -5.14
CA LEU A 204 18.18 -13.42 -4.36
C LEU A 204 19.35 -12.39 -4.34
N PRO A 205 19.67 -11.68 -5.44
CA PRO A 205 20.71 -10.64 -5.41
C PRO A 205 20.39 -9.42 -4.54
N ASP A 206 19.13 -9.24 -4.11
CA ASP A 206 18.77 -8.16 -3.19
C ASP A 206 19.20 -8.47 -1.74
N LEU A 207 19.56 -9.74 -1.44
CA LEU A 207 19.91 -10.25 -0.13
C LEU A 207 21.43 -10.39 0.00
N PHE A 208 21.97 -9.92 1.12
CA PHE A 208 23.36 -10.16 1.50
C PHE A 208 23.48 -10.30 3.01
N SER A 209 24.49 -11.04 3.48
CA SER A 209 24.76 -11.21 4.90
C SER A 209 25.84 -10.24 5.38
N THR A 210 25.69 -9.73 6.59
CA THR A 210 26.72 -8.95 7.28
C THR A 210 26.85 -9.41 8.72
N GLU A 211 28.06 -9.37 9.26
CA GLU A 211 28.31 -9.70 10.66
C GLU A 211 27.98 -8.49 11.53
N LEU A 212 27.18 -8.71 12.58
CA LEU A 212 26.93 -7.71 13.61
C LEU A 212 27.99 -7.87 14.69
N ALA A 213 29.01 -7.01 14.63
CA ALA A 213 30.01 -6.92 15.68
C ALA A 213 29.34 -6.63 17.03
N ASP A 214 29.85 -7.28 18.07
CA ASP A 214 29.48 -7.11 19.48
C ASP A 214 28.03 -7.50 19.85
N GLU A 215 27.33 -8.28 19.00
CA GLU A 215 25.95 -8.73 19.23
C GLU A 215 25.84 -10.14 19.83
N GLY A 216 26.58 -10.39 20.91
CA GLY A 216 26.53 -11.64 21.68
C GLY A 216 27.87 -12.39 21.71
N PRO A 217 27.92 -13.53 22.41
CA PRO A 217 29.18 -14.26 22.65
C PRO A 217 29.66 -15.07 21.43
N SER A 218 28.82 -15.20 20.40
CA SER A 218 29.11 -15.93 19.16
C SER A 218 28.89 -15.05 17.95
N LYS A 219 29.49 -15.40 16.81
CA LYS A 219 29.29 -14.70 15.54
C LYS A 219 27.81 -14.47 15.24
N CYS A 220 27.40 -13.21 15.18
CA CYS A 220 26.04 -12.81 14.88
C CYS A 220 25.93 -12.39 13.40
N ILE A 221 25.20 -13.16 12.59
CA ILE A 221 25.01 -12.87 11.16
C ILE A 221 23.62 -12.29 10.94
N SER A 222 23.58 -11.08 10.39
CA SER A 222 22.36 -10.42 9.93
C SER A 222 22.15 -10.63 8.44
N LEU A 223 20.91 -10.91 8.04
CA LEU A 223 20.48 -10.89 6.65
C LEU A 223 19.96 -9.49 6.30
N VAL A 224 20.66 -8.81 5.40
CA VAL A 224 20.29 -7.48 4.92
C VAL A 224 19.60 -7.60 3.57
N ILE A 225 18.50 -6.86 3.42
CA ILE A 225 17.68 -6.87 2.21
C ILE A 225 17.63 -5.45 1.65
N THR A 226 18.27 -5.25 0.50
CA THR A 226 18.15 -4.02 -0.26
C THR A 226 16.78 -3.96 -0.95
N MET A 227 16.18 -2.77 -1.00
CA MET A 227 14.92 -2.58 -1.70
C MET A 227 15.07 -1.41 -2.66
N ASN A 228 15.53 -1.73 -3.87
CA ASN A 228 15.79 -0.71 -4.90
C ASN A 228 14.50 -0.31 -5.68
N LYS A 229 13.37 -1.00 -5.45
CA LYS A 229 12.11 -0.77 -6.18
C LYS A 229 10.93 -0.51 -5.25
N GLY A 230 10.50 0.74 -5.19
CA GLY A 230 9.18 1.13 -4.67
C GLY A 230 8.16 1.21 -5.81
N LYS A 231 7.13 0.36 -5.80
CA LYS A 231 5.94 0.41 -6.69
C LYS A 231 6.23 0.78 -8.16
N THR A 232 7.02 -0.03 -8.87
CA THR A 232 7.16 0.09 -10.34
C THR A 232 7.13 -1.29 -10.97
N ASN A 233 5.92 -1.76 -11.34
CA ASN A 233 5.75 -2.79 -12.36
C ASN A 233 5.64 -2.08 -13.71
N GLN A 234 6.69 -2.14 -14.53
CA GLN A 234 6.73 -1.51 -15.86
C GLN A 234 6.19 -2.43 -16.97
N HIS A 235 5.97 -3.72 -16.70
CA HIS A 235 5.52 -4.70 -17.69
C HIS A 235 4.39 -5.56 -17.16
N GLY A 236 3.15 -5.20 -17.48
CA GLY A 236 1.94 -5.91 -17.07
C GLY A 236 1.50 -6.97 -18.08
N ARG A 237 2.30 -8.04 -18.24
CA ARG A 237 1.87 -9.21 -18.99
C ARG A 237 1.36 -10.28 -18.01
N LEU A 238 0.11 -10.71 -18.20
CA LEU A 238 -0.46 -11.85 -17.49
C LEU A 238 -0.07 -13.10 -18.28
N GLU A 239 0.73 -13.98 -17.69
CA GLU A 239 1.10 -15.25 -18.30
C GLU A 239 0.83 -16.37 -17.28
N TYR A 240 0.14 -17.42 -17.73
CA TYR A 240 -0.13 -18.61 -16.94
C TYR A 240 1.01 -19.62 -17.16
N GLY A 241 1.59 -20.12 -16.07
CA GLY A 241 2.61 -21.17 -16.09
C GLY A 241 3.41 -21.24 -14.79
N LEU A 242 3.80 -22.46 -14.40
CA LEU A 242 4.76 -22.74 -13.32
C LEU A 242 6.17 -22.37 -13.81
N ASP A 243 6.42 -21.07 -14.01
CA ASP A 243 7.73 -20.56 -14.41
C ASP A 243 8.54 -20.22 -13.16
N HIS A 244 9.66 -20.91 -12.95
CA HIS A 244 10.50 -20.80 -11.75
C HIS A 244 11.23 -19.45 -11.68
N THR A 245 11.24 -18.70 -12.79
CA THR A 245 11.82 -17.36 -12.88
C THR A 245 10.84 -16.26 -12.48
N LYS A 246 9.56 -16.60 -12.28
CA LYS A 246 8.49 -15.63 -12.03
C LYS A 246 8.06 -15.64 -10.57
N PRO A 247 7.73 -14.46 -10.01
CA PRO A 247 7.18 -14.36 -8.68
C PRO A 247 5.79 -14.98 -8.61
N ILE A 248 5.44 -15.55 -7.45
CA ILE A 248 4.08 -16.07 -7.22
C ILE A 248 3.03 -14.97 -7.41
N THR A 249 1.81 -15.36 -7.77
CA THR A 249 0.71 -14.39 -7.91
C THR A 249 0.23 -13.87 -6.55
N TYR A 250 -0.43 -12.71 -6.55
CA TYR A 250 -1.08 -12.16 -5.35
C TYR A 250 -2.09 -13.15 -4.74
N ASN A 251 -2.91 -13.80 -5.58
CA ASN A 251 -3.92 -14.75 -5.10
C ASN A 251 -3.26 -15.96 -4.45
N THR A 252 -2.24 -16.54 -5.07
CA THR A 252 -1.48 -17.67 -4.48
C THR A 252 -0.90 -17.33 -3.11
N GLN A 253 -0.30 -16.14 -2.96
CA GLN A 253 0.21 -15.71 -1.65
C GLN A 253 -0.92 -15.51 -0.64
N ARG A 254 -1.99 -14.83 -1.04
CA ARG A 254 -3.16 -14.57 -0.19
C ARG A 254 -3.80 -15.86 0.30
N ASP A 255 -3.97 -16.84 -0.59
CA ASP A 255 -4.64 -18.09 -0.29
C ASP A 255 -3.78 -18.93 0.68
N GLY A 256 -2.45 -18.95 0.51
CA GLY A 256 -1.54 -19.58 1.48
C GLY A 256 -1.58 -18.91 2.87
N TYR A 257 -1.81 -17.60 2.94
CA TYR A 257 -2.01 -16.91 4.22
C TYR A 257 -3.34 -17.29 4.85
N MET A 258 -4.43 -17.22 4.06
CA MET A 258 -5.77 -17.58 4.53
C MET A 258 -5.77 -18.99 5.12
N GLU A 259 -5.15 -19.94 4.43
CA GLU A 259 -5.05 -21.32 4.90
C GLU A 259 -4.38 -21.41 6.28
N ALA A 260 -3.22 -20.78 6.45
CA ALA A 260 -2.47 -20.79 7.70
C ALA A 260 -3.22 -20.10 8.85
N LEU A 261 -3.81 -18.94 8.55
CA LEU A 261 -4.50 -18.12 9.54
C LEU A 261 -5.80 -18.77 10.00
N ASN A 262 -6.57 -19.35 9.08
CA ASN A 262 -7.78 -20.09 9.40
C ASN A 262 -7.49 -21.32 10.26
N ALA A 263 -6.37 -22.02 10.00
CA ALA A 263 -5.96 -23.17 10.79
C ALA A 263 -5.61 -22.81 12.25
N VAL A 264 -5.22 -21.56 12.52
CA VAL A 264 -4.89 -21.05 13.86
C VAL A 264 -6.06 -20.27 14.49
N GLY A 265 -7.11 -19.96 13.72
CA GLY A 265 -8.27 -19.21 14.19
C GLY A 265 -8.10 -17.68 14.19
N VAL A 266 -7.15 -17.14 13.42
CA VAL A 266 -6.87 -15.70 13.38
C VAL A 266 -7.76 -14.99 12.35
N ASN A 267 -8.62 -14.07 12.82
CA ASN A 267 -9.60 -13.34 12.02
C ASN A 267 -9.08 -11.97 11.55
N LEU A 268 -9.14 -11.67 10.23
CA LEU A 268 -8.46 -10.48 9.68
C LEU A 268 -9.14 -9.81 8.51
N SER A 269 -8.91 -8.51 8.41
CA SER A 269 -9.39 -7.66 7.32
C SER A 269 -8.43 -7.59 6.11
N LYS A 270 -7.11 -7.60 6.36
CA LYS A 270 -6.05 -7.30 5.38
C LYS A 270 -4.94 -8.35 5.39
N ILE A 271 -5.25 -9.51 4.83
CA ILE A 271 -4.46 -10.75 4.90
C ILE A 271 -2.98 -10.56 4.54
N THR A 272 -2.63 -10.05 3.34
CA THR A 272 -1.22 -9.92 2.92
C THR A 272 -0.49 -8.71 3.53
N HIS A 273 -1.17 -7.95 4.40
CA HIS A 273 -0.62 -6.80 5.13
C HIS A 273 -0.56 -7.03 6.65
N ILE A 274 -1.04 -8.18 7.11
CA ILE A 274 -1.14 -8.57 8.53
C ILE A 274 0.16 -8.37 9.30
N ASN A 275 1.30 -8.72 8.69
CA ASN A 275 2.58 -8.66 9.36
C ASN A 275 2.93 -7.24 9.78
N ARG A 276 2.56 -6.21 9.00
CA ARG A 276 2.96 -4.83 9.33
C ARG A 276 2.41 -4.34 10.67
N GLY A 277 1.11 -4.54 10.90
CA GLY A 277 0.48 -4.11 12.15
C GLY A 277 0.89 -5.00 13.32
N SER A 278 0.87 -6.32 13.10
CA SER A 278 1.19 -7.32 14.13
C SER A 278 2.63 -7.22 14.61
N THR A 279 3.57 -7.08 13.68
CA THR A 279 4.98 -6.88 13.98
C THR A 279 5.21 -5.61 14.79
N LEU A 280 4.59 -4.49 14.41
CA LEU A 280 4.80 -3.23 15.13
C LEU A 280 4.30 -3.32 16.57
N ARG A 281 3.14 -3.96 16.81
CA ARG A 281 2.64 -4.19 18.16
C ARG A 281 3.60 -5.05 18.97
N ALA A 282 4.10 -6.15 18.39
CA ALA A 282 5.08 -7.00 19.06
C ALA A 282 6.40 -6.29 19.42
N ILE A 283 6.82 -5.28 18.63
CA ILE A 283 7.96 -4.42 18.94
C ILE A 283 7.63 -3.42 20.05
N ALA A 284 6.43 -2.81 19.98
CA ALA A 284 5.97 -1.83 20.95
C ALA A 284 5.79 -2.45 22.34
N ASP A 285 5.31 -3.69 22.42
CA ASP A 285 5.16 -4.47 23.66
C ASP A 285 6.52 -4.82 24.30
N GLN A 286 7.63 -4.58 23.60
CA GLN A 286 9.00 -4.80 24.07
C GLN A 286 9.75 -3.48 24.34
N ASP A 287 9.02 -2.38 24.53
CA ASP A 287 9.55 -1.06 24.89
C ASP A 287 10.61 -0.49 23.93
N VAL A 288 10.61 -0.91 22.67
CA VAL A 288 11.49 -0.34 21.64
C VAL A 288 11.07 1.10 21.38
N PRO A 289 12.01 2.08 21.34
CA PRO A 289 11.66 3.48 21.25
C PRO A 289 10.99 3.85 19.91
N ASP A 290 10.08 4.84 19.95
CA ASP A 290 9.23 5.24 18.81
C ASP A 290 10.04 5.65 17.56
N ASN A 291 11.24 6.21 17.74
CA ASN A 291 12.12 6.54 16.63
C ASN A 291 12.60 5.29 15.86
N GLU A 292 12.94 4.19 16.54
CA GLU A 292 13.27 2.91 15.91
C GLU A 292 12.03 2.25 15.30
N GLN A 293 10.88 2.32 15.97
CA GLN A 293 9.60 1.84 15.45
C GLN A 293 9.22 2.52 14.11
N ARG A 294 9.39 3.84 14.02
CA ARG A 294 9.14 4.61 12.78
C ARG A 294 10.15 4.28 11.68
N ARG A 295 11.42 4.08 12.03
CA ARG A 295 12.50 3.74 11.09
C ARG A 295 12.31 2.33 10.53
N ILE A 296 11.98 1.34 11.36
CA ILE A 296 11.76 -0.04 10.90
C ILE A 296 10.47 -0.16 10.08
N GLY A 297 9.44 0.62 10.44
CA GLY A 297 8.23 0.79 9.64
C GLY A 297 8.45 1.52 8.31
N ARG A 298 9.60 2.21 8.15
CA ARG A 298 9.92 3.07 7.00
C ARG A 298 8.88 4.17 6.78
N TRP A 299 8.45 4.80 7.87
CA TRP A 299 7.43 5.86 7.88
C TRP A 299 7.97 7.26 8.09
N GLY A 300 9.28 7.40 8.34
CA GLY A 300 9.97 8.68 8.28
C GLY A 300 10.33 9.06 6.84
N SER A 301 10.00 10.28 6.43
CA SER A 301 10.43 10.88 5.15
C SER A 301 11.57 11.89 5.31
N ASP A 302 12.19 11.92 6.49
CA ASP A 302 13.27 12.85 6.79
C ASP A 302 14.52 12.52 5.94
N ARG A 303 15.18 13.55 5.42
CA ARG A 303 16.45 13.46 4.71
C ARG A 303 17.50 12.73 5.54
N MET A 304 17.47 12.84 6.87
CA MET A 304 18.37 12.09 7.76
C MET A 304 18.17 10.57 7.66
N VAL A 305 16.92 10.11 7.63
CA VAL A 305 16.58 8.68 7.52
C VAL A 305 16.85 8.16 6.10
N GLY A 306 16.64 8.99 5.08
CA GLY A 306 16.84 8.61 3.68
C GLY A 306 18.29 8.64 3.19
N CYS A 307 19.14 9.51 3.73
CA CYS A 307 20.48 9.76 3.19
C CYS A 307 21.65 9.41 4.15
N TYR A 308 21.45 9.43 5.47
CA TYR A 308 22.58 9.43 6.42
C TYR A 308 22.52 8.29 7.45
N LEU A 309 21.33 7.80 7.80
CA LEU A 309 21.16 6.74 8.79
C LEU A 309 21.19 5.35 8.13
N THR A 310 22.39 4.86 7.81
CA THR A 310 22.63 3.48 7.35
C THR A 310 22.75 2.46 8.49
N SER A 311 22.71 2.93 9.75
CA SER A 311 22.83 2.06 10.92
C SER A 311 21.64 1.13 11.06
N LEU A 312 21.94 -0.15 11.29
CA LEU A 312 20.95 -1.19 11.56
C LEU A 312 20.22 -0.90 12.89
N LEU A 313 18.91 -1.16 12.91
CA LEU A 313 18.02 -0.92 14.05
C LEU A 313 18.10 -2.09 15.02
N LYS A 314 19.23 -2.17 15.74
CA LYS A 314 19.59 -3.34 16.56
C LYS A 314 18.51 -3.70 17.59
N GLN A 315 17.95 -2.73 18.32
CA GLN A 315 16.93 -3.02 19.33
C GLN A 315 15.65 -3.59 18.70
N ALA A 316 15.18 -2.96 17.61
CA ALA A 316 14.03 -3.48 16.87
C ALA A 316 14.31 -4.87 16.27
N MET A 317 15.52 -5.12 15.75
CA MET A 317 15.91 -6.43 15.22
C MET A 317 15.92 -7.52 16.30
N HIS A 318 16.40 -7.20 17.50
CA HIS A 318 16.39 -8.13 18.64
C HIS A 318 14.97 -8.45 19.10
N ALA A 319 14.13 -7.42 19.21
CA ALA A 319 12.75 -7.60 19.60
C ALA A 319 11.99 -8.51 18.63
N LEU A 320 12.25 -8.36 17.32
CA LEU A 320 11.68 -9.22 16.28
C LEU A 320 12.23 -10.63 16.22
N ALA A 321 13.47 -10.82 16.66
CA ALA A 321 14.05 -12.15 16.83
C ALA A 321 13.55 -12.84 18.12
N GLY A 322 12.75 -12.14 18.95
CA GLY A 322 12.18 -12.67 20.18
C GLY A 322 13.13 -12.58 21.37
N PHE A 323 14.09 -11.66 21.35
CA PHE A 323 14.97 -11.40 22.48
C PHE A 323 14.46 -10.20 23.29
N TYR A 324 14.15 -10.44 24.56
CA TYR A 324 13.45 -9.49 25.44
C TYR A 324 14.38 -8.64 26.32
N SER A 325 15.70 -8.81 26.20
CA SER A 325 16.68 -8.12 27.03
C SER A 325 17.41 -7.06 26.23
N GLN A 326 17.53 -5.85 26.78
CA GLN A 326 18.35 -4.78 26.20
C GLN A 326 19.88 -5.00 26.38
N LYS A 327 20.28 -6.05 27.10
CA LYS A 327 21.70 -6.41 27.29
C LYS A 327 22.20 -7.29 26.15
N ALA A 328 23.28 -6.85 25.49
CA ALA A 328 23.97 -7.56 24.41
C ALA A 328 24.33 -9.03 24.75
N SER A 329 24.59 -9.33 26.02
CA SER A 329 24.93 -10.67 26.51
C SER A 329 23.75 -11.65 26.56
N ALA A 330 22.51 -11.18 26.39
CA ALA A 330 21.32 -12.03 26.37
C ALA A 330 20.97 -12.56 24.96
N PHE A 331 21.66 -12.09 23.92
CA PHE A 331 21.46 -12.51 22.54
C PHE A 331 22.30 -13.76 22.25
N TRP A 332 21.95 -14.85 22.91
CA TRP A 332 22.57 -16.14 22.68
C TRP A 332 21.54 -17.11 22.12
N LEU A 333 21.87 -17.70 20.98
CA LEU A 333 21.19 -18.89 20.51
C LEU A 333 22.08 -20.07 20.85
N PRO A 334 21.57 -21.14 21.50
CA PRO A 334 22.28 -22.42 21.62
C PRO A 334 22.47 -23.04 20.23
N ARG A 335 23.39 -22.48 19.45
CA ARG A 335 23.80 -22.94 18.13
C ARG A 335 25.25 -23.35 18.20
N SER A 336 25.54 -24.42 18.97
CA SER A 336 26.88 -25.00 19.02
C SER A 336 27.04 -26.25 19.90
N ALA A 337 25.98 -26.93 20.36
CA ALA A 337 26.23 -28.20 21.06
C ALA A 337 26.76 -29.29 20.11
N VAL A 338 26.46 -29.19 18.81
CA VAL A 338 26.85 -30.15 17.78
C VAL A 338 27.08 -29.40 16.47
N ASP A 339 28.28 -29.52 15.90
CA ASP A 339 28.54 -29.09 14.53
C ASP A 339 27.81 -30.06 13.57
N PRO A 340 27.02 -29.57 12.60
CA PRO A 340 26.43 -30.45 11.59
C PRO A 340 27.56 -31.12 10.78
N PRO A 341 27.43 -32.42 10.46
CA PRO A 341 28.46 -33.20 9.80
C PRO A 341 28.83 -32.72 8.40
#